data_AF-A0A4R9BK22-F1
#
_entry.id   AF-A0A4R9BK22-F1
#
_cell.length_a   1.000
_cell.length_b   1.000
_cell.length_c   1.000
_cell.angle_alpha   90.00
_cell.angle_beta   90.00
_cell.angle_gamma   90.00
#
_symmetry.space_group_name_H-M   'P 1'
#
loop_
_entity.id
_entity.type
_entity.pdbx_description
1 polymer ?
#
loop_
_entity_poly.entity_id
_entity_poly.type
_entity_poly.pdbx_seq_one_letter_code
_entity_poly.pdbx_strand_id
1 'polypeptide(L)'
;MSFDREAQDLTHPLHVDALRDYRPLGGQVHIAGSARFDGVRVVVSSVSGDNLVVVIGELPINGVQNRDFLDPTYRDSRSPLMVGEVDFSKLDQFWLTRTSTWDVIDENTPLPGLLTTIDGIDFGVADSGGIVSLAGVPQLQLVWLGGGEPQGEGEWLSDGYGAFTRLVRRDQVPGLRHVEWTAIWRDITVKVAGIRGERAHIFVEKGGVPTVEHPEIRHGANAKSGWSAVVGRAELSLRSWTSTERPVGQGAVIGCVGLVRGRTGVVLLPASRDEQVAGIIVRRNLGETVTDDFVIHAMVNGRNAPVEWRAVVAEANVTCPRRIEATVEWRGKRQPLDGLNEPAGVAYLPGHGVPLDEVSTLEYTVGPVALSELPPVDWEISNLRGA
;
A
#
# COMPACT_ATOMS: atom_id res chain seq x y z
N MET A 1 33.21 1.33 11.50
CA MET A 1 32.05 1.32 12.39
C MET A 1 30.98 0.51 11.68
N SER A 2 30.72 -0.69 12.20
CA SER A 2 29.63 -1.55 11.73
C SER A 2 28.33 -0.90 12.19
N PHE A 3 27.52 -0.42 11.27
CA PHE A 3 26.10 -0.17 11.56
C PHE A 3 25.45 -1.55 11.57
N ASP A 4 25.26 -2.11 12.76
CA ASP A 4 24.55 -3.38 12.89
C ASP A 4 23.17 -3.24 12.23
N ARG A 5 23.00 -4.05 11.18
CA ARG A 5 21.83 -4.18 10.32
C ARG A 5 20.66 -4.89 11.02
N GLU A 6 20.64 -4.97 12.35
CA GLU A 6 19.42 -5.30 13.11
C GLU A 6 18.47 -4.10 13.07
N ALA A 7 17.98 -3.81 11.87
CA ALA A 7 16.94 -2.84 11.61
C ALA A 7 15.69 -3.25 12.43
N GLN A 8 15.59 -2.68 13.63
CA GLN A 8 14.36 -2.29 14.33
C GLN A 8 13.11 -2.98 13.79
N ASP A 9 12.86 -4.19 14.28
CA ASP A 9 11.68 -4.96 13.94
C ASP A 9 10.41 -4.15 14.25
N LEU A 10 9.71 -3.71 13.19
CA LEU A 10 8.45 -2.96 13.30
C LEU A 10 7.25 -3.86 13.64
N THR A 11 7.45 -5.18 13.68
CA THR A 11 6.46 -6.19 14.09
C THR A 11 6.70 -6.70 15.52
N HIS A 12 7.96 -6.82 15.96
CA HIS A 12 8.33 -7.30 17.28
C HIS A 12 9.53 -6.52 17.86
N PRO A 13 9.38 -5.24 18.21
CA PRO A 13 10.50 -4.47 18.75
C PRO A 13 10.95 -5.06 20.10
N LEU A 14 12.25 -5.38 20.21
CA LEU A 14 12.85 -5.97 21.42
C LEU A 14 12.72 -5.04 22.64
N HIS A 15 12.82 -3.73 22.44
CA HIS A 15 12.68 -2.71 23.48
C HIS A 15 12.01 -1.44 22.95
N VAL A 16 11.12 -0.84 23.75
CA VAL A 16 10.45 0.43 23.41
C VAL A 16 11.44 1.57 23.23
N ASP A 17 12.53 1.58 24.01
CA ASP A 17 13.56 2.63 23.92
C ASP A 17 14.28 2.65 22.56
N ALA A 18 14.44 1.48 21.91
CA ALA A 18 15.01 1.38 20.57
C ALA A 18 14.17 2.12 19.51
N LEU A 19 12.86 2.32 19.77
CA LEU A 19 11.97 3.11 18.92
C LEU A 19 12.07 4.62 19.20
N ARG A 20 12.47 5.02 20.41
CA ARG A 20 12.61 6.42 20.83
C ARG A 20 13.94 7.03 20.42
N ASP A 21 15.00 6.24 20.45
CA ASP A 21 16.38 6.69 20.21
C ASP A 21 16.68 6.95 18.72
N TYR A 22 15.81 6.46 17.82
CA TYR A 22 15.92 6.73 16.38
C TYR A 22 15.22 8.04 16.01
N ARG A 23 15.98 9.13 16.06
CA ARG A 23 15.63 10.39 15.39
C ARG A 23 16.52 10.56 14.15
N PRO A 24 15.99 10.39 12.92
CA PRO A 24 16.74 10.78 11.74
C PRO A 24 17.04 12.27 11.82
N LEU A 25 18.30 12.64 11.55
CA LEU A 25 18.76 14.02 11.55
C LEU A 25 17.93 14.85 10.56
N GLY A 26 17.43 16.01 11.01
CA GLY A 26 16.83 17.03 10.13
C GLY A 26 15.38 16.81 9.69
N GLY A 27 14.66 15.80 10.21
CA GLY A 27 13.25 15.54 9.88
C GLY A 27 12.30 15.50 11.09
N GLN A 28 11.00 15.70 10.84
CA GLN A 28 9.94 15.40 11.81
C GLN A 28 9.57 13.92 11.71
N VAL A 29 9.45 13.23 12.85
CA VAL A 29 9.04 11.81 12.88
C VAL A 29 7.73 11.66 13.63
N HIS A 30 6.81 10.92 13.02
CA HIS A 30 5.58 10.45 13.60
C HIS A 30 5.58 8.92 13.59
N ILE A 31 5.35 8.32 14.76
CA ILE A 31 5.18 6.87 14.89
C ILE A 31 3.72 6.63 15.24
N ALA A 32 3.04 5.88 14.39
CA ALA A 32 1.73 5.33 14.68
C ALA A 32 1.85 3.82 14.71
N GLY A 33 1.07 3.16 15.54
CA GLY A 33 1.00 1.71 15.58
C GLY A 33 -0.42 1.23 15.65
N SER A 34 -0.57 -0.07 15.70
CA SER A 34 -1.84 -0.72 15.89
C SER A 34 -1.59 -2.00 16.65
N ALA A 35 -2.56 -2.36 17.48
CA ALA A 35 -2.49 -3.54 18.32
C ALA A 35 -3.90 -3.99 18.70
N ARG A 36 -3.97 -5.10 19.43
CA ARG A 36 -5.14 -5.50 20.20
C ARG A 36 -4.84 -5.39 21.68
N PHE A 37 -5.81 -4.93 22.44
CA PHE A 37 -5.77 -4.86 23.89
C PHE A 37 -7.05 -5.51 24.44
N ASP A 38 -6.91 -6.62 25.15
CA ASP A 38 -8.03 -7.41 25.72
C ASP A 38 -9.10 -7.71 24.65
N GLY A 39 -8.65 -8.18 23.49
CA GLY A 39 -9.51 -8.51 22.36
C GLY A 39 -10.03 -7.31 21.56
N VAL A 40 -9.81 -6.06 21.98
CA VAL A 40 -10.27 -4.86 21.25
C VAL A 40 -9.16 -4.23 20.42
N ARG A 41 -9.50 -3.75 19.23
CA ARG A 41 -8.56 -3.03 18.35
C ARG A 41 -8.23 -1.65 18.91
N VAL A 42 -6.95 -1.32 18.88
CA VAL A 42 -6.45 -0.02 19.32
C VAL A 42 -5.46 0.55 18.31
N VAL A 43 -5.54 1.86 18.11
CA VAL A 43 -4.50 2.64 17.43
C VAL A 43 -3.48 3.03 18.50
N VAL A 44 -2.22 2.66 18.29
CA VAL A 44 -1.12 3.09 19.15
C VAL A 44 -0.64 4.45 18.65
N SER A 45 -0.78 5.50 19.43
CA SER A 45 -0.36 6.86 19.04
C SER A 45 1.07 7.19 19.46
N SER A 46 1.58 6.54 20.51
CA SER A 46 2.96 6.70 20.96
C SER A 46 3.37 5.58 21.91
N VAL A 47 4.67 5.40 22.09
CA VAL A 47 5.26 4.42 23.01
C VAL A 47 6.23 5.15 23.95
N SER A 48 6.08 4.96 25.26
CA SER A 48 6.85 5.63 26.31
C SER A 48 7.94 4.70 26.88
N GLY A 49 9.02 5.28 27.43
CA GLY A 49 10.15 4.50 27.97
C GLY A 49 9.84 3.67 29.22
N ASP A 50 8.65 3.81 29.81
CA ASP A 50 8.25 3.06 31.01
C ASP A 50 7.40 1.83 30.67
N ASN A 51 7.55 1.27 29.46
CA ASN A 51 6.68 0.23 28.88
C ASN A 51 5.19 0.61 28.74
N LEU A 52 4.87 1.90 28.81
CA LEU A 52 3.51 2.38 28.60
C LEU A 52 3.29 2.79 27.14
N VAL A 53 2.14 2.44 26.61
CA VAL A 53 1.75 2.68 25.22
C VAL A 53 0.49 3.51 25.23
N VAL A 54 0.51 4.65 24.55
CA VAL A 54 -0.70 5.46 24.38
C VAL A 54 -1.52 4.82 23.27
N VAL A 55 -2.71 4.39 23.63
CA VAL A 55 -3.67 3.70 22.77
C VAL A 55 -4.95 4.52 22.64
N ILE A 56 -5.55 4.47 21.45
CA ILE A 56 -6.78 5.14 21.09
C ILE A 56 -7.74 4.08 20.53
N GLY A 57 -8.95 4.01 21.06
CA GLY A 57 -9.96 3.07 20.57
C GLY A 57 -11.13 2.89 21.54
N GLU A 58 -11.97 1.91 21.24
CA GLU A 58 -13.07 1.47 22.11
C GLU A 58 -12.52 0.60 23.24
N LEU A 59 -11.81 1.21 24.18
CA LEU A 59 -11.00 0.48 25.15
C LEU A 59 -11.82 -0.07 26.32
N PRO A 60 -11.55 -1.28 26.82
CA PRO A 60 -12.08 -1.70 28.10
C PRO A 60 -11.52 -0.81 29.21
N ILE A 61 -12.34 -0.50 30.21
CA ILE A 61 -11.94 0.38 31.32
C ILE A 61 -10.79 -0.25 32.12
N ASN A 62 -10.76 -1.58 32.26
CA ASN A 62 -9.75 -2.27 33.05
C ASN A 62 -8.41 -2.34 32.31
N GLY A 63 -7.31 -2.05 33.02
CA GLY A 63 -5.96 -2.15 32.48
C GLY A 63 -5.47 -0.93 31.68
N VAL A 64 -6.34 0.05 31.41
CA VAL A 64 -5.99 1.36 30.84
C VAL A 64 -5.76 2.38 31.97
N GLN A 65 -4.69 3.15 31.88
CA GLN A 65 -4.28 4.23 32.79
C GLN A 65 -4.43 5.58 32.09
N ASN A 66 -4.38 6.70 32.84
CA ASN A 66 -4.37 8.06 32.28
C ASN A 66 -5.40 8.30 31.15
N ARG A 67 -6.66 8.00 31.45
CA ARG A 67 -7.75 7.93 30.47
C ARG A 67 -8.30 9.32 30.15
N ASP A 68 -8.50 9.58 28.87
CA ASP A 68 -9.28 10.71 28.37
C ASP A 68 -10.34 10.23 27.37
N PHE A 69 -11.60 10.60 27.61
CA PHE A 69 -12.74 10.11 26.84
C PHE A 69 -12.94 11.01 25.63
N LEU A 70 -12.72 10.46 24.43
CA LEU A 70 -12.85 11.21 23.19
C LEU A 70 -14.32 11.46 22.83
N ASP A 71 -15.20 10.53 23.23
CA ASP A 71 -16.63 10.74 23.22
C ASP A 71 -17.21 10.64 24.65
N PRO A 72 -17.56 11.78 25.28
CA PRO A 72 -18.09 11.80 26.64
C PRO A 72 -19.48 11.19 26.75
N THR A 73 -20.22 10.99 25.66
CA THR A 73 -21.57 10.42 25.68
C THR A 73 -21.58 8.91 25.97
N TYR A 74 -20.45 8.23 25.73
CA TYR A 74 -20.29 6.78 25.93
C TYR A 74 -19.39 6.43 27.13
N ARG A 75 -19.13 7.38 28.05
CA ARG A 75 -18.21 7.18 29.18
C ARG A 75 -18.53 5.94 30.03
N ASP A 76 -19.80 5.60 30.20
CA ASP A 76 -20.26 4.46 31.00
C ASP A 76 -20.44 3.16 30.18
N SER A 77 -20.04 3.17 28.90
CA SER A 77 -20.00 1.96 28.07
C SER A 77 -18.97 0.96 28.60
N ARG A 78 -19.15 -0.32 28.27
CA ARG A 78 -18.14 -1.36 28.53
C ARG A 78 -16.84 -1.11 27.74
N SER A 79 -16.96 -0.43 26.60
CA SER A 79 -15.86 -0.06 25.71
C SER A 79 -16.03 1.38 25.21
N PRO A 80 -15.73 2.40 26.03
CA PRO A 80 -15.82 3.79 25.61
C PRO A 80 -14.75 4.13 24.57
N LEU A 81 -15.07 5.01 23.62
CA LEU A 81 -14.04 5.61 22.76
C LEU A 81 -13.17 6.55 23.60
N MET A 82 -11.93 6.16 23.85
CA MET A 82 -11.01 6.91 24.69
C MET A 82 -9.58 6.83 24.16
N VAL A 83 -8.74 7.73 24.67
CA VAL A 83 -7.29 7.60 24.66
C VAL A 83 -6.83 7.25 26.07
N GLY A 84 -5.81 6.42 26.20
CA GLY A 84 -5.22 6.09 27.49
C GLY A 84 -3.92 5.31 27.34
N GLU A 85 -3.32 4.97 28.46
CA GLU A 85 -2.04 4.26 28.51
C GLU A 85 -2.23 2.80 28.93
N VAL A 86 -1.62 1.87 28.21
CA VAL A 86 -1.61 0.44 28.57
C VAL A 86 -0.19 -0.08 28.63
N ASP A 87 0.02 -1.14 29.42
CA ASP A 87 1.29 -1.86 29.45
C ASP A 87 1.52 -2.57 28.12
N PHE A 88 2.69 -2.38 27.50
CA PHE A 88 3.06 -2.99 26.22
C PHE A 88 2.90 -4.52 26.23
N SER A 89 3.20 -5.18 27.35
CA SER A 89 3.09 -6.64 27.48
C SER A 89 1.66 -7.18 27.39
N LYS A 90 0.66 -6.30 27.43
CA LYS A 90 -0.76 -6.63 27.27
C LYS A 90 -1.27 -6.39 25.85
N LEU A 91 -0.40 -5.95 24.95
CA LEU A 91 -0.74 -5.77 23.54
C LEU A 91 -0.46 -7.05 22.77
N ASP A 92 -1.48 -7.52 22.05
CA ASP A 92 -1.37 -8.59 21.08
C ASP A 92 -1.33 -8.02 19.65
N GLN A 93 -0.71 -8.73 18.71
CA GLN A 93 -0.65 -8.33 17.29
C GLN A 93 -0.19 -6.88 17.10
N PHE A 94 0.86 -6.48 17.81
CA PHE A 94 1.40 -5.14 17.72
C PHE A 94 2.22 -4.95 16.43
N TRP A 95 2.06 -3.83 15.75
CA TRP A 95 3.02 -3.37 14.74
C TRP A 95 3.05 -1.84 14.66
N LEU A 96 4.11 -1.33 14.03
CA LEU A 96 4.37 0.09 13.86
C LEU A 96 4.43 0.51 12.39
N THR A 97 4.05 1.77 12.20
CA THR A 97 4.26 2.55 10.99
C THR A 97 5.03 3.80 11.37
N ARG A 98 6.20 3.98 10.75
CA ARG A 98 7.06 5.15 10.98
C ARG A 98 6.94 6.09 9.79
N THR A 99 6.47 7.31 10.00
CA THR A 99 6.46 8.36 8.99
C THR A 99 7.45 9.45 9.36
N SER A 100 8.40 9.71 8.49
CA SER A 100 9.39 10.77 8.64
C SER A 100 9.22 11.80 7.53
N THR A 101 9.36 13.09 7.85
CA THR A 101 9.17 14.22 6.92
C THR A 101 10.40 15.12 6.93
N TRP A 102 10.88 15.51 5.76
CA TRP A 102 12.03 16.41 5.62
C TRP A 102 11.72 17.54 4.65
N ASP A 103 12.22 18.73 4.99
CA ASP A 103 12.11 19.94 4.17
C ASP A 103 13.36 20.18 3.30
N VAL A 104 14.40 19.34 3.44
CA VAL A 104 15.67 19.44 2.72
C VAL A 104 15.93 18.16 1.92
N ILE A 105 16.47 18.35 0.72
CA ILE A 105 16.85 17.27 -0.21
C ILE A 105 18.33 17.40 -0.51
N ASP A 106 18.99 16.26 -0.55
CA ASP A 106 20.40 16.09 -0.85
C ASP A 106 20.62 14.85 -1.73
N GLU A 107 21.88 14.52 -1.98
CA GLU A 107 22.28 13.33 -2.74
C GLU A 107 21.84 12.00 -2.12
N ASN A 108 21.44 12.00 -0.84
CA ASN A 108 20.99 10.82 -0.10
C ASN A 108 19.46 10.67 -0.09
N THR A 109 18.73 11.60 -0.71
CA THR A 109 17.27 11.55 -0.75
C THR A 109 16.80 10.34 -1.59
N PRO A 110 15.98 9.43 -1.01
CA PRO A 110 15.54 8.23 -1.71
C PRO A 110 14.56 8.58 -2.83
N LEU A 111 14.55 7.76 -3.89
CA LEU A 111 13.58 7.90 -5.00
C LEU A 111 12.14 7.73 -4.49
N PRO A 112 11.16 8.44 -5.06
CA PRO A 112 9.76 8.26 -4.67
C PRO A 112 9.19 6.93 -5.18
N GLY A 113 8.17 6.45 -4.49
CA GLY A 113 7.47 5.19 -4.75
C GLY A 113 7.53 4.23 -3.57
N LEU A 114 6.95 3.04 -3.74
CA LEU A 114 7.05 1.96 -2.76
C LEU A 114 8.38 1.23 -2.95
N LEU A 115 9.21 1.22 -1.92
CA LEU A 115 10.56 0.69 -1.95
C LEU A 115 10.78 -0.43 -0.92
N THR A 116 11.81 -1.22 -1.15
CA THR A 116 12.42 -2.10 -0.13
C THR A 116 13.92 -2.21 -0.35
N THR A 117 14.65 -2.63 0.68
CA THR A 117 16.10 -2.84 0.64
C THR A 117 16.39 -4.30 1.00
N ILE A 118 17.06 -5.03 0.11
CA ILE A 118 17.49 -6.42 0.35
C ILE A 118 19.00 -6.48 0.13
N ASP A 119 19.74 -6.98 1.11
CA ASP A 119 21.21 -7.08 1.11
C ASP A 119 21.95 -5.74 0.87
N GLY A 120 21.29 -4.60 1.07
CA GLY A 120 21.82 -3.26 0.81
C GLY A 120 21.55 -2.72 -0.60
N ILE A 121 20.70 -3.39 -1.37
CA ILE A 121 20.25 -2.95 -2.69
C ILE A 121 18.80 -2.50 -2.59
N ASP A 122 18.52 -1.29 -3.10
CA ASP A 122 17.18 -0.72 -3.14
C ASP A 122 16.41 -1.18 -4.40
N PHE A 123 15.17 -1.59 -4.17
CA PHE A 123 14.24 -2.03 -5.21
C PHE A 123 12.95 -1.21 -5.14
N GLY A 124 12.38 -0.91 -6.32
CA GLY A 124 10.98 -0.51 -6.41
C GLY A 124 10.10 -1.72 -6.16
N VAL A 125 8.89 -1.50 -5.64
CA VAL A 125 7.95 -2.56 -5.31
C VAL A 125 6.62 -2.24 -5.95
N ALA A 126 6.09 -3.24 -6.64
CA ALA A 126 4.72 -3.23 -7.13
C ALA A 126 3.97 -4.36 -6.41
N ASP A 127 2.92 -4.00 -5.68
CA ASP A 127 2.11 -4.87 -4.83
C ASP A 127 0.65 -4.77 -5.26
N SER A 128 0.38 -4.89 -6.57
CA SER A 128 -0.84 -4.45 -7.32
C SER A 128 -2.21 -4.80 -6.72
N GLY A 129 -2.24 -5.64 -5.71
CA GLY A 129 -3.38 -5.76 -4.83
C GLY A 129 -3.08 -6.28 -3.41
N GLY A 130 -1.82 -6.31 -2.94
CA GLY A 130 -1.39 -7.13 -1.77
C GLY A 130 -0.98 -8.55 -2.17
N ILE A 131 -0.64 -8.70 -3.45
CA ILE A 131 -1.00 -9.76 -4.37
C ILE A 131 0.02 -9.62 -5.50
N VAL A 132 0.92 -10.56 -5.79
CA VAL A 132 0.66 -11.57 -6.83
C VAL A 132 1.78 -12.61 -6.89
N SER A 133 1.38 -13.87 -6.99
CA SER A 133 1.99 -14.87 -7.85
C SER A 133 0.93 -15.41 -8.81
N LEU A 134 1.28 -15.79 -10.04
CA LEU A 134 0.35 -16.54 -10.91
C LEU A 134 -0.04 -17.90 -10.29
N ALA A 135 0.68 -18.35 -9.26
CA ALA A 135 0.41 -19.56 -8.49
C ALA A 135 -0.52 -19.34 -7.28
N GLY A 136 -1.08 -18.14 -7.09
CA GLY A 136 -1.96 -17.83 -5.95
C GLY A 136 -1.24 -17.58 -4.63
N VAL A 137 0.09 -17.67 -4.60
CA VAL A 137 0.88 -17.38 -3.40
C VAL A 137 1.10 -15.87 -3.26
N PRO A 138 0.90 -15.26 -2.08
CA PRO A 138 1.27 -13.87 -1.83
C PRO A 138 2.78 -13.64 -2.04
N GLN A 139 3.11 -12.82 -3.03
CA GLN A 139 4.48 -12.45 -3.38
C GLN A 139 4.52 -10.96 -3.71
N LEU A 140 5.70 -10.36 -3.58
CA LEU A 140 5.98 -9.01 -4.04
C LEU A 140 6.67 -9.05 -5.39
N GLN A 141 6.36 -8.09 -6.25
CA GLN A 141 7.11 -7.88 -7.48
C GLN A 141 8.15 -6.78 -7.24
N LEU A 142 9.42 -7.18 -7.22
CA LEU A 142 10.55 -6.24 -7.18
C LEU A 142 10.80 -5.67 -8.57
N VAL A 143 11.13 -4.38 -8.62
CA VAL A 143 11.51 -3.63 -9.80
C VAL A 143 12.95 -3.16 -9.62
N TRP A 144 13.80 -3.51 -10.56
CA TRP A 144 15.19 -3.07 -10.60
C TRP A 144 15.27 -1.57 -10.87
N LEU A 145 15.94 -0.83 -9.97
CA LEU A 145 16.15 0.61 -10.08
C LEU A 145 17.54 0.99 -10.62
N GLY A 146 18.47 0.04 -10.65
CA GLY A 146 19.84 0.28 -11.08
C GLY A 146 19.99 0.53 -12.58
N GLY A 147 21.11 1.13 -12.96
CA GLY A 147 21.50 1.24 -14.36
C GLY A 147 21.99 -0.11 -14.91
N GLY A 148 21.42 -0.56 -16.03
CA GLY A 148 21.80 -1.82 -16.68
C GLY A 148 21.06 -3.05 -16.16
N GLU A 149 21.45 -4.22 -16.65
CA GLU A 149 20.85 -5.51 -16.29
C GLU A 149 21.30 -5.96 -14.89
N PRO A 150 20.37 -6.42 -14.02
CA PRO A 150 20.70 -6.90 -12.68
C PRO A 150 21.66 -8.09 -12.74
N GLN A 151 22.70 -8.05 -11.91
CA GLN A 151 23.64 -9.15 -11.73
C GLN A 151 23.20 -10.02 -10.54
N GLY A 152 23.31 -11.34 -10.63
CA GLY A 152 23.10 -12.26 -9.50
C GLY A 152 22.12 -13.40 -9.76
N GLU A 153 21.87 -14.20 -8.72
CA GLU A 153 20.95 -15.34 -8.76
C GLU A 153 19.49 -14.87 -8.70
N GLY A 154 18.67 -15.37 -9.63
CA GLY A 154 17.23 -15.10 -9.71
C GLY A 154 16.76 -14.87 -11.14
N GLU A 155 15.56 -15.33 -11.44
CA GLU A 155 14.94 -15.17 -12.77
C GLU A 155 14.39 -13.75 -12.90
N TRP A 156 15.26 -12.82 -13.33
CA TRP A 156 14.86 -11.46 -13.70
C TRP A 156 14.22 -11.47 -15.09
N LEU A 157 13.03 -10.88 -15.18
CA LEU A 157 12.30 -10.72 -16.42
C LEU A 157 12.34 -9.26 -16.85
N SER A 158 12.64 -9.01 -18.12
CA SER A 158 12.46 -7.67 -18.68
C SER A 158 10.99 -7.27 -18.58
N ASP A 159 10.76 -6.04 -18.14
CA ASP A 159 9.42 -5.51 -17.94
C ASP A 159 8.85 -4.81 -19.18
N GLY A 160 9.53 -4.91 -20.32
CA GLY A 160 9.11 -4.28 -21.58
C GLY A 160 9.17 -2.74 -21.58
N TYR A 161 9.46 -2.10 -20.45
CA TYR A 161 9.66 -0.67 -20.33
C TYR A 161 11.14 -0.32 -20.21
N GLY A 162 12.03 -1.30 -20.13
CA GLY A 162 13.49 -1.13 -20.01
C GLY A 162 14.02 -1.23 -18.58
N ALA A 163 13.23 -1.82 -17.68
CA ALA A 163 13.69 -2.29 -16.38
C ALA A 163 13.52 -3.81 -16.29
N PHE A 164 13.89 -4.37 -15.15
CA PHE A 164 13.77 -5.79 -14.87
C PHE A 164 12.93 -6.00 -13.61
N THR A 165 12.17 -7.08 -13.57
CA THR A 165 11.38 -7.44 -12.40
C THR A 165 11.59 -8.88 -11.98
N ARG A 166 11.35 -9.15 -10.70
CA ARG A 166 11.44 -10.48 -10.10
C ARG A 166 10.37 -10.63 -9.02
N LEU A 167 9.72 -11.79 -8.98
CA LEU A 167 8.81 -12.13 -7.87
C LEU A 167 9.61 -12.66 -6.69
N VAL A 168 9.31 -12.17 -5.48
CA VAL A 168 9.92 -12.64 -4.23
C VAL A 168 8.84 -12.94 -3.21
N ARG A 169 9.12 -13.87 -2.30
CA ARG A 169 8.19 -14.16 -1.22
C ARG A 169 8.19 -13.01 -0.22
N ARG A 170 7.05 -12.75 0.42
CA ARG A 170 6.89 -11.66 1.39
C ARG A 170 7.82 -11.82 2.61
N ASP A 171 8.09 -13.05 3.03
CA ASP A 171 8.99 -13.39 4.16
C ASP A 171 10.47 -13.09 3.89
N GLN A 172 10.85 -12.90 2.62
CA GLN A 172 12.20 -12.52 2.21
C GLN A 172 12.40 -11.00 2.19
N VAL A 173 11.33 -10.24 2.41
CA VAL A 173 11.35 -8.78 2.34
C VAL A 173 11.25 -8.23 3.77
N PRO A 174 12.25 -7.49 4.26
CA PRO A 174 12.30 -7.08 5.66
C PRO A 174 11.25 -6.02 6.01
N GLY A 175 10.80 -5.24 5.02
CA GLY A 175 9.83 -4.18 5.20
C GLY A 175 9.59 -3.41 3.91
N LEU A 176 8.58 -2.55 3.94
CA LEU A 176 8.23 -1.65 2.85
C LEU A 176 8.41 -0.20 3.30
N ARG A 177 8.94 0.63 2.41
CA ARG A 177 9.13 2.06 2.61
C ARG A 177 8.45 2.81 1.47
N HIS A 178 7.34 3.46 1.76
CA HIS A 178 6.68 4.35 0.81
C HIS A 178 7.30 5.75 0.91
N VAL A 179 7.95 6.18 -0.16
CA VAL A 179 8.56 7.50 -0.27
C VAL A 179 7.67 8.38 -1.15
N GLU A 180 7.18 9.49 -0.61
CA GLU A 180 6.39 10.45 -1.37
C GLU A 180 7.13 11.78 -1.41
N TRP A 181 7.37 12.31 -2.61
CA TRP A 181 7.89 13.67 -2.75
C TRP A 181 6.74 14.63 -3.00
N THR A 182 6.82 15.81 -2.39
CA THR A 182 6.02 16.97 -2.76
C THR A 182 6.91 17.94 -3.53
N ALA A 183 6.46 18.36 -4.71
CA ALA A 183 7.19 19.29 -5.57
C ALA A 183 6.26 20.34 -6.16
N ILE A 184 6.83 21.42 -6.68
CA ILE A 184 6.14 22.38 -7.55
C ILE A 184 6.49 22.05 -8.99
N TRP A 185 5.47 21.90 -9.83
CA TRP A 185 5.60 21.87 -11.29
C TRP A 185 4.73 22.98 -11.87
N ARG A 186 5.34 23.94 -12.57
CA ARG A 186 4.66 25.10 -13.19
C ARG A 186 3.63 25.75 -12.25
N ASP A 187 4.05 26.05 -11.01
CA ASP A 187 3.26 26.65 -9.92
C ASP A 187 2.19 25.76 -9.26
N ILE A 188 2.06 24.49 -9.65
CA ILE A 188 1.16 23.54 -9.02
C ILE A 188 1.92 22.64 -8.06
N THR A 189 1.42 22.53 -6.82
CA THR A 189 1.91 21.52 -5.87
C THR A 189 1.44 20.14 -6.30
N VAL A 190 2.38 19.24 -6.52
CA VAL A 190 2.16 17.87 -6.98
C VAL A 190 2.88 16.88 -6.07
N LYS A 191 2.34 15.66 -6.02
CA LYS A 191 3.05 14.49 -5.48
C LYS A 191 3.83 13.81 -6.60
N VAL A 192 4.99 13.24 -6.28
CA VAL A 192 5.79 12.43 -7.22
C VAL A 192 5.68 10.97 -6.80
N ALA A 193 5.18 10.12 -7.69
CA ALA A 193 4.94 8.69 -7.44
C ALA A 193 6.13 7.80 -7.79
N GLY A 194 7.02 8.30 -8.65
CA GLY A 194 8.14 7.54 -9.16
C GLY A 194 9.00 8.38 -10.08
N ILE A 195 10.30 8.06 -10.11
CA ILE A 195 11.26 8.67 -11.02
C ILE A 195 12.00 7.58 -11.75
N ARG A 196 12.18 7.81 -13.05
CA ARG A 196 12.89 6.90 -13.93
C ARG A 196 13.75 7.67 -14.91
N GLY A 197 15.06 7.61 -14.71
CA GLY A 197 16.00 8.47 -15.42
C GLY A 197 15.62 9.94 -15.23
N GLU A 198 15.48 10.65 -16.33
CA GLU A 198 15.12 12.08 -16.36
C GLU A 198 13.60 12.34 -16.31
N ARG A 199 12.76 11.31 -16.14
CA ARG A 199 11.29 11.45 -16.12
C ARG A 199 10.73 11.22 -14.73
N ALA A 200 9.75 12.02 -14.35
CA ALA A 200 9.02 11.91 -13.10
C ALA A 200 7.53 11.73 -13.37
N HIS A 201 6.91 10.76 -12.70
CA HIS A 201 5.48 10.59 -12.72
C HIS A 201 4.85 11.35 -11.55
N ILE A 202 4.06 12.37 -11.88
CA ILE A 202 3.46 13.29 -10.90
C ILE A 202 1.94 13.14 -10.86
N PHE A 203 1.35 13.50 -9.74
CA PHE A 203 -0.09 13.47 -9.57
C PHE A 203 -0.64 14.44 -8.52
N VAL A 204 -1.94 14.69 -8.62
CA VAL A 204 -2.74 15.42 -7.64
C VAL A 204 -4.00 14.60 -7.33
N GLU A 205 -4.21 14.25 -6.06
CA GLU A 205 -5.35 13.41 -5.64
C GLU A 205 -6.67 14.18 -5.55
N LYS A 206 -6.66 15.47 -5.20
CA LYS A 206 -7.88 16.26 -4.97
C LYS A 206 -7.72 17.71 -5.38
N GLY A 207 -8.74 18.25 -6.06
CA GLY A 207 -9.03 19.68 -6.09
C GLY A 207 -8.07 20.60 -6.87
N GLY A 208 -6.94 20.11 -7.38
CA GLY A 208 -6.06 20.88 -8.25
C GLY A 208 -6.48 20.73 -9.70
N VAL A 209 -7.64 21.26 -10.12
CA VAL A 209 -7.92 21.35 -11.56
C VAL A 209 -6.88 22.32 -12.14
N PRO A 210 -5.99 21.88 -13.03
CA PRO A 210 -5.05 22.79 -13.68
C PRO A 210 -5.87 23.88 -14.36
N THR A 211 -5.57 25.14 -14.08
CA THR A 211 -6.25 26.28 -14.73
C THR A 211 -6.03 26.31 -16.24
N VAL A 212 -5.08 25.52 -16.73
CA VAL A 212 -4.70 25.40 -18.13
C VAL A 212 -4.64 23.92 -18.49
N GLU A 213 -5.36 23.51 -19.53
CA GLU A 213 -5.14 22.20 -20.13
C GLU A 213 -3.73 22.15 -20.72
N HIS A 214 -2.98 21.14 -20.31
CA HIS A 214 -1.63 20.88 -20.79
C HIS A 214 -1.57 19.51 -21.45
N PRO A 215 -0.84 19.35 -22.58
CA PRO A 215 -0.81 18.10 -23.32
C PRO A 215 -0.21 16.93 -22.52
N GLU A 216 0.60 17.22 -21.49
CA GLU A 216 1.18 16.21 -20.61
C GLU A 216 0.18 15.68 -19.55
N ILE A 217 -0.91 16.42 -19.30
CA ILE A 217 -1.88 16.10 -18.25
C ILE A 217 -2.87 15.05 -18.74
N ARG A 218 -3.03 14.01 -17.93
CA ARG A 218 -4.00 12.94 -18.12
C ARG A 218 -4.98 12.98 -16.97
N HIS A 219 -6.23 13.27 -17.30
CA HIS A 219 -7.32 13.27 -16.32
C HIS A 219 -7.79 11.84 -16.05
N GLY A 220 -8.11 11.55 -14.79
CA GLY A 220 -8.94 10.39 -14.49
C GLY A 220 -10.37 10.60 -15.02
N ALA A 221 -11.24 9.58 -14.90
CA ALA A 221 -12.64 9.65 -15.35
C ALA A 221 -13.45 10.86 -14.85
N ASN A 222 -12.97 11.58 -13.84
CA ASN A 222 -13.53 12.85 -13.42
C ASN A 222 -12.41 13.86 -13.15
N ALA A 223 -12.40 14.99 -13.86
CA ALA A 223 -11.41 16.06 -13.71
C ALA A 223 -11.32 16.62 -12.28
N LYS A 224 -12.34 16.44 -11.44
CA LYS A 224 -12.35 16.87 -10.03
C LYS A 224 -11.74 15.86 -9.06
N SER A 225 -11.54 14.62 -9.49
CA SER A 225 -11.04 13.51 -8.68
C SER A 225 -9.52 13.34 -8.78
N GLY A 226 -8.83 14.24 -9.48
CA GLY A 226 -7.38 14.22 -9.64
C GLY A 226 -6.91 14.09 -11.08
N TRP A 227 -5.60 14.17 -11.27
CA TRP A 227 -4.93 13.98 -12.55
C TRP A 227 -3.48 13.55 -12.32
N SER A 228 -2.85 13.03 -13.37
CA SER A 228 -1.43 12.70 -13.39
C SER A 228 -0.76 13.17 -14.67
N ALA A 229 0.55 13.34 -14.64
CA ALA A 229 1.35 13.69 -15.80
C ALA A 229 2.75 13.05 -15.69
N VAL A 230 3.41 12.88 -16.84
CA VAL A 230 4.82 12.48 -16.88
C VAL A 230 5.62 13.66 -17.41
N VAL A 231 6.52 14.18 -16.58
CA VAL A 231 7.25 15.43 -16.82
C VAL A 231 8.76 15.21 -16.68
N GLY A 232 9.58 16.14 -17.14
CA GLY A 232 11.01 16.12 -16.88
C GLY A 232 11.30 16.30 -15.39
N ARG A 233 12.21 15.50 -14.82
CA ARG A 233 12.66 15.63 -13.43
C ARG A 233 13.21 17.04 -13.16
N ALA A 234 13.93 17.60 -14.13
CA ALA A 234 14.47 18.96 -14.06
C ALA A 234 13.40 20.07 -14.04
N GLU A 235 12.14 19.76 -14.39
CA GLU A 235 11.01 20.71 -14.30
C GLU A 235 10.42 20.79 -12.88
N LEU A 236 10.83 19.89 -11.97
CA LEU A 236 10.31 19.83 -10.62
C LEU A 236 11.16 20.67 -9.66
N SER A 237 10.50 21.57 -8.94
CA SER A 237 11.06 22.24 -7.77
C SER A 237 10.61 21.52 -6.51
N LEU A 238 11.40 20.57 -6.02
CA LEU A 238 11.05 19.78 -4.84
C LEU A 238 10.91 20.66 -3.59
N ARG A 239 9.96 20.32 -2.72
CA ARG A 239 9.62 21.08 -1.51
C ARG A 239 9.88 20.31 -0.23
N SER A 240 9.43 19.07 -0.20
CA SER A 240 9.57 18.18 0.95
C SER A 240 9.40 16.75 0.49
N TRP A 241 9.77 15.81 1.35
CA TRP A 241 9.47 14.41 1.13
C TRP A 241 9.12 13.72 2.44
N THR A 242 8.32 12.67 2.33
CA THR A 242 7.96 11.80 3.43
C THR A 242 8.43 10.38 3.14
N SER A 243 8.80 9.64 4.19
CA SER A 243 9.08 8.22 4.15
C SER A 243 8.24 7.53 5.19
N THR A 244 7.33 6.69 4.74
CA THR A 244 6.47 5.85 5.58
C THR A 244 6.93 4.41 5.51
N GLU A 245 7.50 3.90 6.59
CA GLU A 245 7.99 2.53 6.73
C GLU A 245 6.97 1.67 7.46
N ARG A 246 6.77 0.45 6.97
CA ARG A 246 5.83 -0.53 7.53
C ARG A 246 6.28 -1.97 7.24
N PRO A 247 5.85 -2.95 8.05
CA PRO A 247 5.98 -4.37 7.72
C PRO A 247 5.30 -4.72 6.38
N VAL A 248 5.76 -5.80 5.75
CA VAL A 248 5.21 -6.27 4.48
C VAL A 248 3.78 -6.82 4.62
N GLY A 249 3.47 -7.47 5.75
CA GLY A 249 2.22 -8.21 5.96
C GLY A 249 2.17 -9.54 5.21
N GLN A 250 1.17 -10.36 5.51
CA GLN A 250 0.88 -11.66 4.87
C GLN A 250 0.36 -11.50 3.44
N GLY A 251 -0.37 -10.41 3.14
CA GLY A 251 -1.05 -10.20 1.86
C GLY A 251 -2.14 -11.23 1.55
N ALA A 252 -2.95 -11.02 0.50
CA ALA A 252 -3.92 -12.02 0.03
C ALA A 252 -4.31 -11.83 -1.42
N VAL A 253 -4.08 -12.85 -2.25
CA VAL A 253 -4.42 -12.87 -3.69
C VAL A 253 -5.89 -13.17 -3.95
N ILE A 254 -6.65 -12.13 -4.29
CA ILE A 254 -8.04 -12.22 -4.74
C ILE A 254 -8.20 -11.45 -6.05
N GLY A 255 -8.82 -12.08 -7.05
CA GLY A 255 -9.17 -11.44 -8.32
C GLY A 255 -8.48 -12.04 -9.53
N CYS A 256 -8.47 -11.31 -10.64
CA CYS A 256 -7.84 -11.75 -11.88
C CYS A 256 -6.48 -11.09 -12.09
N VAL A 257 -5.46 -11.91 -12.37
CA VAL A 257 -4.08 -11.48 -12.58
C VAL A 257 -3.54 -11.98 -13.91
N GLY A 258 -2.60 -11.26 -14.49
CA GLY A 258 -1.96 -11.64 -15.74
C GLY A 258 -0.55 -11.11 -15.86
N LEU A 259 0.23 -11.69 -16.78
CA LEU A 259 1.52 -11.16 -17.19
C LEU A 259 1.30 -10.09 -18.26
N VAL A 260 1.58 -8.85 -17.89
CA VAL A 260 1.51 -7.67 -18.74
C VAL A 260 2.92 -7.19 -19.03
N ARG A 261 3.40 -7.40 -20.25
CA ARG A 261 4.75 -6.98 -20.67
C ARG A 261 5.84 -7.42 -19.66
N GLY A 262 5.79 -8.66 -19.18
CA GLY A 262 6.76 -9.16 -18.20
C GLY A 262 6.52 -8.72 -16.75
N ARG A 263 5.47 -7.94 -16.47
CA ARG A 263 5.03 -7.63 -15.10
C ARG A 263 3.74 -8.37 -14.73
N THR A 264 3.67 -8.91 -13.52
CA THR A 264 2.42 -9.46 -13.02
C THR A 264 1.54 -8.32 -12.49
N GLY A 265 0.30 -8.20 -12.96
CA GLY A 265 -0.64 -7.17 -12.52
C GLY A 265 -2.06 -7.69 -12.41
N VAL A 266 -2.90 -6.95 -11.66
CA VAL A 266 -4.34 -7.18 -11.62
C VAL A 266 -4.94 -6.71 -12.95
N VAL A 267 -5.62 -7.61 -13.66
CA VAL A 267 -6.16 -7.39 -15.01
C VAL A 267 -7.68 -7.46 -14.99
N LEU A 268 -8.32 -6.45 -15.57
CA LEU A 268 -9.76 -6.20 -15.48
C LEU A 268 -10.30 -5.73 -16.82
N LEU A 269 -11.60 -5.95 -17.07
CA LEU A 269 -12.29 -5.29 -18.18
C LEU A 269 -12.65 -3.85 -17.82
N PRO A 270 -12.70 -2.94 -18.81
CA PRO A 270 -13.35 -1.64 -18.65
C PRO A 270 -14.76 -1.80 -18.07
N ALA A 271 -15.13 -0.94 -17.12
CA ALA A 271 -16.49 -0.93 -16.59
C ALA A 271 -17.46 -0.32 -17.62
N SER A 272 -18.76 -0.45 -17.41
CA SER A 272 -19.78 0.14 -18.31
C SER A 272 -19.68 1.66 -18.43
N ARG A 273 -19.02 2.35 -17.50
CA ARG A 273 -18.77 3.80 -17.58
C ARG A 273 -17.52 4.16 -18.39
N ASP A 274 -16.68 3.17 -18.69
CA ASP A 274 -15.43 3.29 -19.42
C ASP A 274 -15.66 2.96 -20.92
N GLU A 275 -16.86 3.21 -21.47
CA GLU A 275 -17.29 2.74 -22.82
C GLU A 275 -16.35 3.14 -23.97
N GLN A 276 -15.52 4.16 -23.76
CA GLN A 276 -14.53 4.64 -24.75
C GLN A 276 -13.15 3.99 -24.61
N VAL A 277 -12.94 3.17 -23.58
CA VAL A 277 -11.68 2.48 -23.31
C VAL A 277 -11.70 1.13 -24.01
N ALA A 278 -10.89 1.00 -25.06
CA ALA A 278 -10.66 -0.27 -25.73
C ALA A 278 -9.40 -0.94 -25.15
N GLY A 279 -9.55 -2.12 -24.55
CA GLY A 279 -8.43 -2.95 -24.05
C GLY A 279 -8.66 -3.52 -22.66
N ILE A 280 -7.58 -4.01 -22.04
CA ILE A 280 -7.55 -4.54 -20.68
C ILE A 280 -7.00 -3.47 -19.74
N ILE A 281 -7.66 -3.28 -18.60
CA ILE A 281 -7.20 -2.40 -17.53
C ILE A 281 -6.24 -3.15 -16.62
N VAL A 282 -5.09 -2.56 -16.36
CA VAL A 282 -4.12 -3.01 -15.37
C VAL A 282 -4.17 -2.08 -14.18
N ARG A 283 -4.47 -2.60 -12.99
CA ARG A 283 -4.61 -1.83 -11.75
C ARG A 283 -3.38 -1.94 -10.85
N ARG A 284 -3.04 -0.84 -10.16
CA ARG A 284 -2.06 -0.76 -9.06
C ARG A 284 -2.62 0.11 -7.93
N ASN A 285 -2.24 -0.17 -6.67
CA ASN A 285 -2.60 0.71 -5.57
C ASN A 285 -1.83 2.03 -5.65
N LEU A 286 -2.43 3.11 -5.14
CA LEU A 286 -1.74 4.39 -5.02
C LEU A 286 -0.45 4.25 -4.18
N GLY A 287 0.61 4.94 -4.59
CA GLY A 287 1.93 4.88 -3.94
C GLY A 287 2.83 3.72 -4.40
N GLU A 288 2.31 2.74 -5.13
CA GLU A 288 3.15 1.72 -5.76
C GLU A 288 4.04 2.30 -6.85
N THR A 289 5.19 1.66 -7.08
CA THR A 289 6.06 2.02 -8.21
C THR A 289 5.37 1.68 -9.53
N VAL A 290 5.01 2.73 -10.28
CA VAL A 290 4.35 2.63 -11.59
C VAL A 290 5.24 3.08 -12.74
N THR A 291 4.85 2.73 -13.96
CA THR A 291 5.45 3.18 -15.22
C THR A 291 4.68 4.33 -15.84
N ASP A 292 5.27 4.99 -16.84
CA ASP A 292 4.77 6.20 -17.51
C ASP A 292 3.41 6.04 -18.22
N ASP A 293 2.91 4.81 -18.38
CA ASP A 293 1.62 4.49 -18.98
C ASP A 293 0.47 4.46 -17.97
N PHE A 294 0.77 4.48 -16.67
CA PHE A 294 -0.26 4.57 -15.64
C PHE A 294 -0.81 6.00 -15.53
N VAL A 295 -2.09 6.09 -15.16
CA VAL A 295 -2.83 7.33 -14.94
C VAL A 295 -3.66 7.16 -13.67
N ILE A 296 -3.84 8.24 -12.90
CA ILE A 296 -4.76 8.21 -11.76
C ILE A 296 -6.20 8.12 -12.25
N HIS A 297 -6.95 7.20 -11.66
CA HIS A 297 -8.35 7.01 -11.95
C HIS A 297 -9.20 6.99 -10.67
N ALA A 298 -10.36 7.65 -10.73
CA ALA A 298 -11.34 7.55 -9.67
C ALA A 298 -12.05 6.19 -9.71
N MET A 299 -12.17 5.54 -8.56
CA MET A 299 -12.88 4.26 -8.44
C MET A 299 -14.40 4.45 -8.53
N VAL A 300 -14.92 5.62 -8.12
CA VAL A 300 -16.35 5.98 -8.17
C VAL A 300 -16.53 7.43 -8.62
N ASN A 301 -17.74 7.80 -9.03
CA ASN A 301 -18.04 9.18 -9.35
C ASN A 301 -18.20 9.99 -8.06
N GLY A 302 -17.37 11.01 -7.88
CA GLY A 302 -17.50 11.94 -6.76
C GLY A 302 -16.23 12.73 -6.46
N ARG A 303 -16.42 13.87 -5.78
CA ARG A 303 -15.32 14.78 -5.39
C ARG A 303 -14.33 14.15 -4.41
N ASN A 304 -14.77 13.14 -3.65
CA ASN A 304 -13.97 12.43 -2.65
C ASN A 304 -13.87 10.93 -2.95
N ALA A 305 -14.00 10.55 -4.23
CA ALA A 305 -13.84 9.18 -4.63
C ALA A 305 -12.41 8.69 -4.31
N PRO A 306 -12.24 7.48 -3.77
CA PRO A 306 -10.93 6.85 -3.73
C PRO A 306 -10.38 6.72 -5.15
N VAL A 307 -9.06 6.80 -5.27
CA VAL A 307 -8.34 6.78 -6.54
C VAL A 307 -7.31 5.66 -6.57
N GLU A 308 -7.00 5.20 -7.77
CA GLU A 308 -6.04 4.13 -8.03
C GLU A 308 -5.23 4.41 -9.30
N TRP A 309 -4.14 3.68 -9.49
CA TRP A 309 -3.37 3.73 -10.72
C TRP A 309 -3.95 2.74 -11.74
N ARG A 310 -4.19 3.21 -12.97
CA ARG A 310 -4.62 2.37 -14.11
C ARG A 310 -3.75 2.57 -15.33
N ALA A 311 -3.46 1.49 -16.04
CA ALA A 311 -2.98 1.53 -17.43
C ALA A 311 -3.94 0.76 -18.32
N VAL A 312 -4.15 1.22 -19.56
CA VAL A 312 -4.94 0.51 -20.57
C VAL A 312 -3.98 -0.13 -21.56
N VAL A 313 -4.07 -1.45 -21.71
CA VAL A 313 -3.20 -2.21 -22.60
C VAL A 313 -4.03 -3.01 -23.60
N ALA A 314 -3.51 -3.18 -24.82
CA ALA A 314 -4.12 -4.09 -25.78
C ALA A 314 -4.11 -5.52 -25.24
N GLU A 315 -5.15 -6.31 -25.56
CA GLU A 315 -5.31 -7.71 -25.12
C GLU A 315 -4.07 -8.56 -25.40
N ALA A 316 -3.43 -8.37 -26.57
CA ALA A 316 -2.23 -9.10 -26.95
C ALA A 316 -1.03 -8.88 -26.01
N ASN A 317 -1.05 -7.83 -25.17
CA ASN A 317 -0.01 -7.59 -24.17
C ASN A 317 -0.26 -8.33 -22.85
N VAL A 318 -1.42 -8.99 -22.69
CA VAL A 318 -1.80 -9.75 -21.51
C VAL A 318 -1.69 -11.22 -21.81
N THR A 319 -0.85 -11.91 -21.05
CA THR A 319 -0.59 -13.35 -21.19
C THR A 319 -0.85 -14.07 -19.88
N CYS A 320 -1.15 -15.37 -19.99
CA CYS A 320 -1.42 -16.24 -18.84
C CYS A 320 -2.41 -15.67 -17.80
N PRO A 321 -3.57 -15.11 -18.21
CA PRO A 321 -4.58 -14.68 -17.26
C PRO A 321 -5.00 -15.83 -16.33
N ARG A 322 -5.10 -15.52 -15.04
CA ARG A 322 -5.52 -16.43 -13.97
C ARG A 322 -6.55 -15.75 -13.10
N ARG A 323 -7.61 -16.47 -12.73
CA ARG A 323 -8.51 -16.11 -11.64
C ARG A 323 -8.01 -16.80 -10.39
N ILE A 324 -7.89 -16.02 -9.32
CA ILE A 324 -7.43 -16.51 -8.02
C ILE A 324 -8.49 -16.18 -6.98
N GLU A 325 -8.88 -17.21 -6.26
CA GLU A 325 -9.85 -17.13 -5.18
C GLU A 325 -9.18 -17.58 -3.89
N ALA A 326 -9.30 -16.75 -2.85
CA ALA A 326 -8.84 -17.08 -1.52
C ALA A 326 -10.03 -17.54 -0.67
N THR A 327 -9.80 -18.55 0.14
CA THR A 327 -10.78 -19.07 1.11
C THR A 327 -10.14 -19.27 2.46
N VAL A 328 -10.93 -19.12 3.51
CA VAL A 328 -10.55 -19.42 4.90
C VAL A 328 -11.63 -20.26 5.56
N GLU A 329 -11.27 -21.02 6.59
CA GLU A 329 -12.22 -21.64 7.50
C GLU A 329 -12.55 -20.68 8.64
N TRP A 330 -13.85 -20.45 8.88
CA TRP A 330 -14.35 -19.70 10.02
C TRP A 330 -15.53 -20.45 10.62
N ARG A 331 -15.48 -20.70 11.94
CA ARG A 331 -16.52 -21.46 12.68
C ARG A 331 -16.86 -22.82 12.05
N GLY A 332 -15.85 -23.56 11.61
CA GLY A 332 -16.02 -24.90 11.03
C GLY A 332 -16.54 -24.91 9.59
N LYS A 333 -16.58 -23.74 8.91
CA LYS A 333 -17.06 -23.62 7.53
C LYS A 333 -16.05 -22.88 6.66
N ARG A 334 -15.78 -23.43 5.49
CA ARG A 334 -15.02 -22.74 4.43
C ARG A 334 -15.84 -21.58 3.88
N GLN A 335 -15.24 -20.39 3.85
CA GLN A 335 -15.82 -19.15 3.35
C GLN A 335 -14.87 -18.52 2.33
N PRO A 336 -15.38 -17.89 1.26
CA PRO A 336 -14.54 -17.07 0.40
C PRO A 336 -14.07 -15.82 1.15
N LEU A 337 -12.90 -15.33 0.79
CA LEU A 337 -12.32 -14.12 1.32
C LEU A 337 -12.58 -12.98 0.34
N ASP A 338 -13.22 -11.91 0.82
CA ASP A 338 -13.49 -10.70 0.04
C ASP A 338 -12.34 -9.68 0.14
N GLY A 339 -11.54 -9.75 1.21
CA GLY A 339 -10.36 -8.91 1.37
C GLY A 339 -9.67 -9.09 2.72
N LEU A 340 -8.49 -8.48 2.87
CA LEU A 340 -7.77 -8.37 4.13
C LEU A 340 -7.48 -6.92 4.47
N ASN A 341 -7.64 -6.57 5.74
CA ASN A 341 -7.08 -5.38 6.34
C ASN A 341 -6.15 -5.84 7.46
N GLU A 342 -4.93 -6.20 7.08
CA GLU A 342 -3.89 -6.58 8.04
C GLU A 342 -3.58 -5.46 9.03
N PRO A 343 -3.57 -4.16 8.61
CA PRO A 343 -3.52 -3.04 9.55
C PRO A 343 -4.73 -2.94 10.51
N ALA A 344 -5.77 -3.74 10.34
CA ALA A 344 -6.86 -3.84 11.28
C ALA A 344 -6.93 -5.20 11.98
N GLY A 345 -6.08 -6.16 11.58
CA GLY A 345 -6.22 -7.56 11.97
C GLY A 345 -7.59 -8.14 11.57
N VAL A 346 -8.13 -7.72 10.42
CA VAL A 346 -9.47 -8.11 9.95
C VAL A 346 -9.39 -8.82 8.61
N ALA A 347 -10.05 -9.98 8.54
CA ALA A 347 -10.43 -10.61 7.29
C ALA A 347 -11.89 -10.24 6.95
N TYR A 348 -12.14 -9.88 5.70
CA TYR A 348 -13.51 -9.63 5.21
C TYR A 348 -14.01 -10.90 4.53
N LEU A 349 -15.09 -11.44 5.08
CA LEU A 349 -15.87 -12.55 4.52
C LEU A 349 -17.23 -11.99 4.07
N PRO A 350 -18.01 -12.72 3.25
CA PRO A 350 -19.32 -12.27 2.81
C PRO A 350 -20.21 -11.84 3.98
N GLY A 351 -20.49 -10.54 4.06
CA GLY A 351 -21.32 -9.92 5.10
C GLY A 351 -20.70 -9.81 6.48
N HIS A 352 -19.39 -10.08 6.65
CA HIS A 352 -18.72 -10.09 7.96
C HIS A 352 -17.28 -9.57 7.91
N GLY A 353 -16.92 -8.67 8.81
CA GLY A 353 -15.52 -8.44 9.19
C GLY A 353 -15.19 -9.31 10.40
N VAL A 354 -14.21 -10.21 10.27
CA VAL A 354 -13.81 -11.15 11.32
C VAL A 354 -12.35 -10.93 11.73
N PRO A 355 -12.01 -11.10 13.02
CA PRO A 355 -10.62 -11.10 13.46
C PRO A 355 -9.76 -12.11 12.67
N LEU A 356 -8.58 -11.69 12.25
CA LEU A 356 -7.69 -12.52 11.41
C LEU A 356 -7.17 -13.77 12.15
N ASP A 357 -7.12 -13.75 13.47
CA ASP A 357 -6.77 -14.89 14.32
C ASP A 357 -7.93 -15.88 14.55
N GLU A 358 -9.16 -15.51 14.21
CA GLU A 358 -10.32 -16.40 14.25
C GLU A 358 -10.51 -17.23 12.97
N VAL A 359 -9.75 -16.93 11.92
CA VAL A 359 -9.82 -17.64 10.63
C VAL A 359 -8.61 -18.55 10.44
N SER A 360 -8.78 -19.63 9.66
CA SER A 360 -7.66 -20.48 9.29
C SER A 360 -6.65 -19.76 8.39
N THR A 361 -5.54 -20.44 8.12
CA THR A 361 -4.62 -20.05 7.04
C THR A 361 -5.35 -19.92 5.70
N LEU A 362 -4.89 -18.98 4.88
CA LEU A 362 -5.39 -18.71 3.54
C LEU A 362 -5.15 -19.90 2.61
N GLU A 363 -6.21 -20.39 1.97
CA GLU A 363 -6.14 -21.38 0.92
C GLU A 363 -6.51 -20.76 -0.43
N TYR A 364 -5.74 -21.04 -1.47
CA TYR A 364 -5.92 -20.46 -2.79
C TYR A 364 -6.35 -21.48 -3.82
N THR A 365 -7.35 -21.11 -4.62
CA THR A 365 -7.70 -21.82 -5.86
C THR A 365 -7.29 -20.95 -7.04
N VAL A 366 -6.61 -21.56 -8.00
CA VAL A 366 -6.05 -20.87 -9.17
C VAL A 366 -6.53 -21.56 -10.44
N GLY A 367 -7.18 -20.80 -11.32
CA GLY A 367 -7.66 -21.29 -12.61
C GLY A 367 -7.27 -20.37 -13.76
N PRO A 368 -7.06 -20.89 -14.98
CA PRO A 368 -7.03 -20.05 -16.17
C PRO A 368 -8.38 -19.33 -16.36
N VAL A 369 -8.36 -18.11 -16.90
CA VAL A 369 -9.57 -17.36 -17.24
C VAL A 369 -9.39 -16.74 -18.62
N ALA A 370 -10.43 -16.73 -19.46
CA ALA A 370 -10.35 -16.05 -20.74
C ALA A 370 -10.32 -14.53 -20.55
N LEU A 371 -9.66 -13.78 -21.45
CA LEU A 371 -9.63 -12.31 -21.36
C LEU A 371 -11.04 -11.70 -21.40
N SER A 372 -11.97 -12.31 -22.16
CA SER A 372 -13.38 -11.92 -22.23
C SER A 372 -14.20 -12.20 -20.97
N GLU A 373 -13.65 -12.99 -20.03
CA GLU A 373 -14.29 -13.38 -18.77
C GLU A 373 -13.69 -12.65 -17.56
N LEU A 374 -12.74 -11.74 -17.80
CA LEU A 374 -12.20 -10.89 -16.76
C LEU A 374 -13.32 -10.01 -16.17
N PRO A 375 -13.32 -9.76 -14.84
CA PRO A 375 -14.34 -8.95 -14.23
C PRO A 375 -14.17 -7.46 -14.62
N PRO A 376 -15.27 -6.70 -14.74
CA PRO A 376 -15.21 -5.26 -14.97
C PRO A 376 -14.69 -4.52 -13.73
N VAL A 377 -14.00 -3.39 -13.86
CA VAL A 377 -13.31 -2.74 -12.70
C VAL A 377 -14.19 -2.41 -11.48
N ASP A 378 -15.50 -2.24 -11.66
CA ASP A 378 -16.44 -1.96 -10.57
C ASP A 378 -16.88 -3.21 -9.75
N TRP A 379 -16.39 -4.39 -10.11
CA TRP A 379 -16.76 -5.66 -9.46
C TRP A 379 -16.47 -5.71 -7.95
N GLU A 380 -15.29 -5.25 -7.50
CA GLU A 380 -14.91 -5.25 -6.07
C GLU A 380 -15.65 -4.19 -5.24
N ILE A 381 -15.99 -3.05 -5.85
CA ILE A 381 -16.68 -1.95 -5.17
C ILE A 381 -18.12 -2.36 -4.82
N SER A 382 -18.71 -3.24 -5.62
CA SER A 382 -20.06 -3.78 -5.42
C SER A 382 -20.12 -4.67 -4.18
N ASN A 383 -19.06 -5.43 -3.89
CA ASN A 383 -18.97 -6.31 -2.73
C ASN A 383 -18.74 -5.53 -1.42
N LEU A 384 -18.05 -4.38 -1.47
CA LEU A 384 -17.84 -3.53 -0.30
C LEU A 384 -19.06 -2.65 0.08
N ARG A 385 -20.04 -2.48 -0.82
CA ARG A 385 -21.25 -1.68 -0.55
C ARG A 385 -22.44 -2.49 -0.04
N GLY A 386 -22.32 -3.82 0.00
CA GLY A 386 -23.35 -4.74 0.51
C GLY A 386 -23.05 -5.36 1.88
N ALA A 387 -21.96 -4.94 2.54
CA ALA A 387 -21.55 -5.41 3.86
C ALA A 387 -21.86 -4.39 4.96
#